data_AF-A0AAQ3K9T8-F1
#
_entry.id   AF-A0AAQ3K9T8-F1
#
_cell.length_a   1.000
_cell.length_b   1.000
_cell.length_c   1.000
_cell.angle_alpha   90.00
_cell.angle_beta   90.00
_cell.angle_gamma   90.00
#
_symmetry.space_group_name_H-M   'P 1'
#
loop_
_entity.id
_entity.type
_entity.pdbx_description
1 polymer ?
#
loop_
_entity_poly.entity_id
_entity_poly.type
_entity_poly.pdbx_seq_one_letter_code
_entity_poly.pdbx_strand_id
1 'polypeptide(L)'
;MWKDGCLKVTKITNALARQIHLKWWSKAKSNWIGEGEKNTKFFHNLVKMKRRRSRVEEIVVEGKVIKDNNEMAGSFANWYEELWTFFEERRTNKVDLNNFEWVRISTEDCATLEREFSEEEIWVAVNSLRRGKSPGPDGFILEFYIQCWEEMKKQ
;
A
#
# COMPACT_ATOMS: atom_id res chain seq x y z
N MET A 1 -3.85 -17.49 39.94
CA MET A 1 -5.21 -16.97 40.22
C MET A 1 -5.43 -15.54 39.74
N TRP A 2 -4.66 -14.52 40.16
CA TRP A 2 -4.89 -13.12 39.72
C TRP A 2 -4.38 -12.78 38.31
N LYS A 3 -3.31 -13.45 37.84
CA LYS A 3 -2.77 -13.25 36.48
C LYS A 3 -3.72 -13.77 35.39
N ASP A 4 -4.41 -14.88 35.66
CA ASP A 4 -5.33 -15.53 34.71
C ASP A 4 -6.62 -14.72 34.50
N GLY A 5 -7.07 -13.99 35.53
CA GLY A 5 -8.21 -13.08 35.44
C GLY A 5 -7.92 -11.86 34.57
N CYS A 6 -6.73 -11.25 34.72
CA CYS A 6 -6.32 -10.08 33.94
C CYS A 6 -6.10 -10.43 32.43
N LEU A 7 -5.57 -11.62 32.16
CA LEU A 7 -5.44 -12.17 30.80
C LEU A 7 -6.79 -12.46 30.13
N LYS A 8 -7.81 -12.87 30.88
CA LYS A 8 -9.17 -13.08 30.34
C LYS A 8 -9.86 -11.74 30.04
N VAL A 9 -9.74 -10.76 30.93
CA VAL A 9 -10.31 -9.41 30.74
C VAL A 9 -9.68 -8.72 29.52
N THR A 10 -8.35 -8.75 29.38
CA THR A 10 -7.65 -8.17 28.21
C THR A 10 -8.00 -8.86 26.90
N LYS A 11 -8.23 -10.18 26.89
CA LYS A 11 -8.70 -10.90 25.69
C LYS A 11 -10.12 -10.49 25.29
N ILE A 12 -11.03 -10.33 26.25
CA ILE A 12 -12.42 -9.94 26.01
C ILE A 12 -12.52 -8.49 25.52
N THR A 13 -11.76 -7.56 26.13
CA THR A 13 -11.75 -6.15 25.70
C THR A 13 -11.17 -5.99 24.29
N ASN A 14 -10.12 -6.74 23.95
CA ASN A 14 -9.56 -6.75 22.60
C ASN A 14 -10.50 -7.37 21.56
N ALA A 15 -11.25 -8.41 21.93
CA ALA A 15 -12.26 -9.02 21.07
C ALA A 15 -13.43 -8.06 20.78
N LEU A 16 -13.91 -7.36 21.82
CA LEU A 16 -14.96 -6.35 21.69
C LEU A 16 -14.48 -5.14 20.86
N ALA A 17 -13.25 -4.67 21.09
CA ALA A 17 -12.64 -3.60 20.30
C ALA A 17 -12.52 -3.98 18.82
N ARG A 18 -12.15 -5.24 18.52
CA ARG A 18 -12.13 -5.77 17.14
C ARG A 18 -13.52 -5.78 16.51
N GLN A 19 -14.55 -6.24 17.22
CA GLN A 19 -15.92 -6.26 16.68
C GLN A 19 -16.45 -4.85 16.40
N ILE A 20 -16.21 -3.92 17.32
CA ILE A 20 -16.56 -2.50 17.14
C ILE A 20 -15.82 -1.93 15.93
N HIS A 21 -14.51 -2.13 15.85
CA HIS A 21 -13.69 -1.68 14.73
C HIS A 21 -14.19 -2.26 13.38
N LEU A 22 -14.47 -3.57 13.30
CA LEU A 22 -14.97 -4.22 12.10
C LEU A 22 -16.34 -3.67 11.69
N LYS A 23 -17.25 -3.48 12.65
CA LYS A 23 -18.58 -2.89 12.40
C LYS A 23 -18.47 -1.48 11.82
N TRP A 24 -17.63 -0.63 12.43
CA TRP A 24 -17.41 0.73 11.94
C TRP A 24 -16.65 0.75 10.61
N TRP A 25 -15.71 -0.16 10.40
CA TRP A 25 -14.97 -0.29 9.14
C TRP A 25 -15.87 -0.70 7.99
N SER A 26 -16.73 -1.71 8.18
CA SER A 26 -17.72 -2.12 7.17
C SER A 26 -18.72 -1.00 6.86
N LYS A 27 -19.19 -0.28 7.88
CA LYS A 27 -20.09 0.86 7.70
C LYS A 27 -19.42 2.03 6.99
N ALA A 28 -18.17 2.33 7.34
CA ALA A 28 -17.38 3.37 6.69
C ALA A 28 -17.08 3.00 5.22
N LYS A 29 -16.78 1.73 4.92
CA LYS A 29 -16.55 1.24 3.56
C LYS A 29 -17.83 1.31 2.71
N SER A 30 -18.98 0.94 3.26
CA SER A 30 -20.28 1.08 2.58
C SER A 30 -20.63 2.54 2.30
N ASN A 31 -20.46 3.43 3.28
CA ASN A 31 -20.68 4.87 3.08
C ASN A 31 -19.69 5.46 2.07
N TRP A 32 -18.44 4.99 2.04
CA TRP A 32 -17.45 5.41 1.04
C TRP A 32 -17.89 5.07 -0.39
N ILE A 33 -18.31 3.82 -0.62
CA ILE A 33 -18.76 3.35 -1.93
C ILE A 33 -19.99 4.14 -2.40
N GLY A 34 -20.93 4.42 -1.50
CA GLY A 34 -22.17 5.13 -1.85
C GLY A 34 -22.01 6.65 -1.97
N GLU A 35 -21.46 7.28 -0.95
CA GLU A 35 -21.42 8.74 -0.80
C GLU A 35 -20.08 9.37 -1.18
N GLY A 36 -18.98 8.60 -1.13
CA GLY A 36 -17.62 9.06 -1.43
C GLY A 36 -17.29 9.14 -2.92
N GLU A 37 -17.98 8.37 -3.77
CA GLU A 37 -17.78 8.40 -5.23
C GLU A 37 -18.78 9.34 -5.95
N LYS A 38 -19.88 9.68 -5.28
CA LYS A 38 -20.90 10.59 -5.79
C LYS A 38 -20.67 12.01 -5.31
N ASN A 39 -21.19 12.99 -6.05
CA ASN A 39 -21.08 14.41 -5.71
C ASN A 39 -21.98 14.81 -4.53
N THR A 40 -21.73 14.22 -3.36
CA THR A 40 -22.53 14.38 -2.14
C THR A 40 -21.91 15.40 -1.18
N LYS A 41 -22.71 15.83 -0.20
CA LYS A 41 -22.21 16.64 0.93
C LYS A 41 -21.07 15.95 1.69
N PHE A 42 -21.12 14.62 1.81
CA PHE A 42 -20.08 13.82 2.43
C PHE A 42 -18.76 13.90 1.65
N PHE A 43 -18.80 13.68 0.33
CA PHE A 43 -17.63 13.81 -0.56
C PHE A 43 -16.99 15.19 -0.45
N HIS A 44 -17.79 16.26 -0.58
CA HIS A 44 -17.26 17.63 -0.48
C HIS A 44 -16.68 17.94 0.89
N ASN A 45 -17.30 17.48 1.98
CA ASN A 45 -16.78 17.69 3.34
C ASN A 45 -15.46 16.95 3.55
N LEU A 46 -15.34 15.73 3.03
CA LEU A 46 -14.10 14.98 3.06
C LEU A 46 -13.00 15.69 2.26
N VAL A 47 -13.29 16.15 1.04
CA VAL A 47 -12.32 16.91 0.22
C VAL A 47 -11.88 18.18 0.95
N LYS A 48 -12.82 18.92 1.57
CA LYS A 48 -12.49 20.09 2.40
C LYS A 48 -11.58 19.73 3.57
N MET A 49 -11.87 18.64 4.29
CA MET A 49 -11.06 18.17 5.40
C MET A 49 -9.65 17.77 4.94
N LYS A 50 -9.53 17.04 3.83
CA LYS A 50 -8.24 16.68 3.23
C LYS A 50 -7.47 17.92 2.81
N ARG A 51 -8.11 18.86 2.09
CA ARG A 51 -7.50 20.14 1.69
C ARG A 51 -6.99 20.92 2.91
N ARG A 52 -7.78 21.01 3.98
CA ARG A 52 -7.37 21.69 5.22
C ARG A 52 -6.18 21.01 5.87
N ARG A 53 -6.17 19.68 5.94
CA ARG A 53 -5.09 18.90 6.58
C ARG A 53 -3.79 18.92 5.76
N SER A 54 -3.90 18.94 4.44
CA SER A 54 -2.76 18.93 3.52
C SER A 54 -2.31 20.32 3.10
N ARG A 55 -2.92 21.37 3.63
CA ARG A 55 -2.52 22.75 3.34
C ARG A 55 -1.21 23.05 4.05
N VAL A 56 -0.19 23.40 3.28
CA VAL A 56 1.05 23.95 3.79
C VAL A 56 0.83 25.45 4.00
N GLU A 57 0.98 25.92 5.23
CA GLU A 57 0.76 27.33 5.59
C GLU A 57 2.07 28.12 5.65
N GLU A 58 3.16 27.45 5.98
CA GLU A 58 4.50 28.01 6.00
C GLU A 58 5.53 26.90 5.80
N ILE A 59 6.68 27.28 5.26
CA ILE A 59 7.88 26.45 5.19
C ILE A 59 9.06 27.22 5.77
N VAL A 60 10.08 26.51 6.23
CA VAL A 60 11.33 27.10 6.70
C VAL A 60 12.45 26.64 5.78
N VAL A 61 13.09 27.60 5.12
CA VAL A 61 14.23 27.37 4.22
C VAL A 61 15.40 28.18 4.77
N GLU A 62 16.50 27.51 5.11
CA GLU A 62 17.73 28.14 5.64
C GLU A 62 17.49 29.09 6.84
N GLY A 63 16.51 28.75 7.69
CA GLY A 63 16.14 29.56 8.87
C GLY A 63 15.19 30.73 8.57
N LYS A 64 14.83 30.98 7.32
CA LYS A 64 13.81 31.96 6.92
C LYS A 64 12.44 31.30 6.82
N VAL A 65 11.43 31.91 7.46
CA VAL A 65 10.03 31.49 7.35
C VAL A 65 9.43 32.10 6.08
N ILE A 66 8.88 31.25 5.21
CA ILE A 66 8.20 31.63 3.98
C ILE A 66 6.72 31.28 4.10
N LYS A 67 5.84 32.25 3.84
CA LYS A 67 4.37 32.12 3.92
C LYS A 67 3.64 32.37 2.61
N ASP A 68 4.33 32.98 1.65
CA ASP A 68 3.74 33.24 0.33
C ASP A 68 3.68 31.94 -0.49
N ASN A 69 2.53 31.67 -1.12
CA ASN A 69 2.32 30.42 -1.84
C ASN A 69 3.22 30.27 -3.06
N ASN A 70 3.54 31.37 -3.77
CA ASN A 70 4.39 31.32 -4.95
C ASN A 70 5.85 31.12 -4.55
N GLU A 71 6.28 31.80 -3.48
CA GLU A 71 7.61 31.57 -2.90
C GLU A 71 7.75 30.14 -2.38
N MET A 72 6.75 29.60 -1.69
CA MET A 72 6.74 28.20 -1.25
C MET A 72 6.85 27.22 -2.42
N ALA A 73 6.07 27.43 -3.48
CA ALA A 73 6.14 26.60 -4.68
C ALA A 73 7.52 26.64 -5.34
N GLY A 74 8.13 27.83 -5.43
CA GLY A 74 9.50 28.00 -5.93
C GLY A 74 10.54 27.29 -5.06
N SER A 75 10.43 27.39 -3.73
CA SER A 75 11.33 26.66 -2.82
C SER A 75 11.22 25.14 -2.97
N PHE A 76 10.00 24.60 -3.14
CA PHE A 76 9.84 23.17 -3.44
C PHE A 76 10.49 22.79 -4.76
N ALA A 77 10.26 23.57 -5.82
CA ALA A 77 10.83 23.31 -7.14
C ALA A 77 12.37 23.25 -7.08
N ASN A 78 12.99 24.28 -6.50
CA ASN A 78 14.44 24.36 -6.34
C ASN A 78 14.99 23.19 -5.51
N TRP A 79 14.34 22.86 -4.38
CA TRP A 79 14.77 21.75 -3.54
C TRP A 79 14.73 20.40 -4.28
N TYR A 80 13.68 20.15 -5.07
CA TYR A 80 13.61 18.93 -5.87
C TYR A 80 14.63 18.93 -7.00
N GLU A 81 14.85 20.06 -7.67
CA GLU A 81 15.87 20.19 -8.70
C GLU A 81 17.25 19.85 -8.14
N GLU A 82 17.65 20.48 -7.03
CA GLU A 82 18.89 20.17 -6.31
C GLU A 82 18.96 18.70 -5.90
N LEU A 83 17.88 18.14 -5.34
CA LEU A 83 17.83 16.73 -4.95
C LEU A 83 18.17 15.83 -6.13
N TRP A 84 17.55 16.07 -7.30
CA TRP A 84 17.75 15.25 -8.49
C TRP A 84 19.12 15.47 -9.15
N THR A 85 19.62 16.70 -9.18
CA THR A 85 20.97 17.02 -9.67
C THR A 85 22.05 16.40 -8.78
N PHE A 86 21.87 16.43 -7.46
CA PHE A 86 22.77 15.79 -6.50
C PHE A 86 22.81 14.26 -6.67
N PHE A 87 21.69 13.63 -7.05
CA PHE A 87 21.68 12.21 -7.41
C PHE A 87 22.41 11.91 -8.72
N GLU A 88 22.41 12.83 -9.68
CA GLU A 88 23.10 12.65 -10.96
C GLU A 88 24.62 12.73 -10.80
N GLU A 89 25.14 13.64 -9.96
CA GLU A 89 26.57 13.72 -9.64
C GLU A 89 27.08 12.46 -8.90
N ARG A 90 26.25 11.81 -8.07
CA ARG A 90 26.59 10.53 -7.40
C ARG A 90 26.43 9.29 -8.29
N ARG A 91 25.73 9.40 -9.42
CA ARG A 91 25.69 8.34 -10.47
C ARG A 91 26.95 8.28 -11.33
N THR A 92 27.98 9.08 -11.01
CA THR A 92 29.32 8.93 -11.58
C THR A 92 29.97 7.58 -11.29
N ASN A 93 29.46 6.83 -10.29
CA ASN A 93 29.60 5.38 -10.26
C ASN A 93 28.72 4.76 -11.35
N LYS A 94 29.08 5.00 -12.62
CA LYS A 94 28.62 4.16 -13.73
C LYS A 94 29.12 2.77 -13.41
N VAL A 95 28.23 1.95 -12.85
CA VAL A 95 28.49 0.52 -12.67
C VAL A 95 28.73 -0.02 -14.07
N ASP A 96 29.97 -0.37 -14.37
CA ASP A 96 30.30 -0.99 -15.65
C ASP A 96 29.72 -2.41 -15.66
N LEU A 97 28.51 -2.53 -16.18
CA LEU A 97 27.78 -3.79 -16.30
C LEU A 97 28.51 -4.80 -17.20
N ASN A 98 29.46 -4.35 -18.02
CA ASN A 98 30.26 -5.22 -18.88
C ASN A 98 31.43 -5.87 -18.15
N ASN A 99 31.84 -5.32 -17.00
CA ASN A 99 32.95 -5.83 -16.19
C ASN A 99 32.47 -6.53 -14.90
N PHE A 100 31.16 -6.84 -14.83
CA PHE A 100 30.60 -7.67 -13.79
C PHE A 100 30.74 -9.16 -14.15
N GLU A 101 31.30 -9.93 -13.23
CA GLU A 101 31.19 -11.39 -13.27
C GLU A 101 29.78 -11.77 -12.83
N TRP A 102 28.87 -11.90 -13.79
CA TRP A 102 27.49 -12.30 -13.54
C TRP A 102 27.49 -13.75 -13.04
N VAL A 103 27.17 -13.94 -11.76
CA VAL A 103 26.88 -15.27 -11.22
C VAL A 103 25.63 -15.78 -11.94
N ARG A 104 25.82 -16.81 -12.79
CA ARG A 104 24.72 -17.49 -13.44
C ARG A 104 24.12 -18.48 -12.45
N ILE A 105 22.80 -18.55 -12.43
CA ILE A 105 22.08 -19.63 -11.75
C ILE A 105 22.46 -20.96 -12.42
N SER A 106 22.39 -22.05 -11.64
CA SER A 106 22.72 -23.38 -12.16
C SER A 106 21.75 -23.80 -13.26
N THR A 107 22.15 -24.75 -14.09
CA THR A 107 21.26 -25.33 -15.11
C THR A 107 20.01 -25.97 -14.50
N GLU A 108 20.16 -26.53 -13.30
CA GLU A 108 19.10 -27.12 -12.49
C GLU A 108 18.12 -26.06 -11.99
N ASP A 109 18.62 -24.90 -11.53
CA ASP A 109 17.77 -23.78 -11.11
C ASP A 109 17.03 -23.18 -12.30
N CYS A 110 17.68 -23.02 -13.46
CA CYS A 110 17.02 -22.60 -14.70
C CYS A 110 15.84 -23.54 -15.02
N ALA A 111 16.09 -24.85 -15.06
CA ALA A 111 15.07 -25.84 -15.34
C ALA A 111 13.93 -25.81 -14.30
N THR A 112 14.25 -25.52 -13.04
CA THR A 112 13.26 -25.40 -11.96
C THR A 112 12.41 -24.13 -12.08
N LEU A 113 12.95 -23.03 -12.61
CA LEU A 113 12.22 -21.78 -12.84
C LEU A 113 11.40 -21.80 -14.13
N GLU A 114 11.81 -22.61 -15.11
CA GLU A 114 11.16 -22.73 -16.42
C GLU A 114 10.07 -23.82 -16.46
N ARG A 115 9.98 -24.67 -15.44
CA ARG A 115 8.93 -25.70 -15.39
C ARG A 115 7.55 -25.09 -15.21
N GLU A 116 6.53 -25.85 -15.60
CA GLU A 116 5.14 -25.50 -15.35
C GLU A 116 4.85 -25.43 -13.83
N PHE A 117 4.01 -24.46 -13.46
CA PHE A 117 3.54 -24.30 -12.09
C PHE A 117 2.63 -25.47 -11.70
N SER A 118 2.82 -26.02 -10.51
CA SER A 118 1.90 -27.04 -9.99
C SER A 118 0.63 -26.40 -9.42
N GLU A 119 -0.47 -27.16 -9.37
CA GLU A 119 -1.72 -26.71 -8.73
C GLU A 119 -1.46 -26.25 -7.29
N GLU A 120 -0.64 -27.00 -6.54
CA GLU A 120 -0.29 -26.70 -5.15
C GLU A 120 0.47 -25.39 -5.03
N GLU A 121 1.41 -25.11 -5.93
CA GLU A 121 2.16 -23.85 -5.93
C GLU A 121 1.26 -22.65 -6.18
N ILE A 122 0.37 -22.78 -7.16
CA ILE A 122 -0.61 -21.73 -7.47
C ILE A 122 -1.54 -21.53 -6.27
N TRP A 123 -2.01 -22.61 -5.64
CA TRP A 123 -2.87 -22.52 -4.47
C TRP A 123 -2.17 -21.85 -3.27
N VAL A 124 -0.92 -22.22 -3.00
CA VAL A 124 -0.12 -21.60 -1.94
C VAL A 124 0.06 -20.10 -2.21
N ALA A 125 0.39 -19.73 -3.45
CA ALA A 125 0.53 -18.34 -3.84
C ALA A 125 -0.78 -17.56 -3.64
N VAL A 126 -1.91 -18.08 -4.15
CA VAL A 126 -3.24 -17.47 -4.00
C VAL A 126 -3.62 -17.30 -2.53
N ASN A 127 -3.42 -18.34 -1.72
CA ASN A 127 -3.81 -18.31 -0.31
C ASN A 127 -2.85 -17.46 0.56
N SER A 128 -1.64 -17.16 0.08
CA SER A 128 -0.70 -16.24 0.74
C SER A 128 -1.09 -14.76 0.58
N LEU A 129 -1.96 -14.44 -0.38
CA LEU A 129 -2.37 -13.07 -0.65
C LEU A 129 -3.25 -12.52 0.47
N ARG A 130 -3.09 -11.22 0.75
CA ARG A 130 -3.88 -10.53 1.77
C ARG A 130 -5.33 -10.35 1.30
N ARG A 131 -6.26 -10.87 2.08
CA ARG A 131 -7.72 -10.73 1.91
C ARG A 131 -8.22 -9.29 2.07
N GLY A 132 -9.35 -8.97 1.45
CA GLY A 132 -10.04 -7.68 1.53
C GLY A 132 -9.41 -6.55 0.71
N LYS A 133 -8.59 -6.89 -0.30
CA LYS A 133 -8.04 -5.95 -1.27
C LYS A 133 -9.08 -5.56 -2.32
N SER A 134 -8.83 -4.44 -3.01
CA SER A 134 -9.66 -4.01 -4.14
C SER A 134 -9.54 -5.01 -5.30
N PRO A 135 -10.60 -5.20 -6.10
CA PRO A 135 -10.56 -6.07 -7.26
C PRO A 135 -9.59 -5.57 -8.33
N GLY A 136 -9.12 -6.48 -9.18
CA GLY A 136 -8.31 -6.17 -10.34
C GLY A 136 -9.13 -5.59 -11.50
N PRO A 137 -8.53 -5.42 -12.69
CA PRO A 137 -9.23 -4.99 -13.91
C PRO A 137 -10.37 -5.93 -14.33
N ASP A 138 -10.32 -7.19 -13.90
CA ASP A 138 -11.34 -8.22 -14.09
C ASP A 138 -12.57 -8.07 -13.18
N GLY A 139 -12.50 -7.22 -12.16
CA GLY A 139 -13.62 -6.94 -11.24
C GLY A 139 -13.83 -7.98 -10.14
N PHE A 140 -13.01 -9.03 -10.06
CA PHE A 140 -13.12 -10.05 -9.02
C PHE A 140 -12.16 -9.79 -7.85
N ILE A 141 -12.62 -10.10 -6.64
CA ILE A 141 -11.80 -10.01 -5.42
C ILE A 141 -11.12 -11.34 -5.13
N LEU A 142 -10.01 -11.34 -4.38
CA LEU A 142 -9.27 -12.55 -4.02
C LEU A 142 -10.17 -13.66 -3.44
N GLU A 143 -11.16 -13.28 -2.64
CA GLU A 143 -12.11 -14.20 -2.02
C GLU A 143 -12.90 -15.03 -3.06
N PHE A 144 -13.18 -14.46 -4.23
CA PHE A 144 -13.83 -15.20 -5.33
C PHE A 144 -12.95 -16.35 -5.81
N TYR A 145 -11.67 -16.09 -6.11
CA TYR A 145 -10.72 -17.12 -6.57
C TYR A 145 -10.53 -18.23 -5.54
N ILE A 146 -10.49 -17.87 -4.26
CA ILE A 146 -10.39 -18.85 -3.17
C ILE A 146 -11.66 -19.70 -3.05
N GLN A 147 -12.84 -19.07 -3.19
CA GLN A 147 -14.12 -19.78 -3.06
C GLN A 147 -14.45 -20.64 -4.28
N CYS A 148 -14.01 -20.22 -5.48
CA CYS A 148 -14.25 -20.90 -6.74
C CYS A 148 -13.06 -21.76 -7.21
N TRP A 149 -12.06 -21.96 -6.36
CA TRP A 149 -10.81 -22.67 -6.69
C TRP A 149 -11.07 -24.04 -7.34
N GLU A 150 -11.97 -24.83 -6.76
CA GLU A 150 -12.30 -26.18 -7.24
C GLU A 150 -12.85 -26.20 -8.68
N GLU A 151 -13.48 -25.12 -9.14
CA GLU A 151 -13.95 -24.99 -10.52
C GLU A 151 -12.90 -24.38 -11.43
N MET A 152 -12.09 -23.44 -10.92
CA MET A 152 -11.05 -22.77 -11.71
C MET A 152 -9.87 -23.68 -12.03
N LYS A 153 -9.47 -24.56 -11.10
CA LYS A 153 -8.31 -25.45 -11.28
C LYS A 153 -8.46 -26.50 -12.38
N LYS A 154 -9.68 -26.69 -12.89
CA LYS A 154 -9.99 -27.65 -13.95
C LYS A 154 -9.71 -27.12 -15.36
N GLN A 155 -9.53 -25.80 -15.49
CA GLN A 155 -9.24 -25.09 -16.75
C GLN A 155 -7.74 -24.90 -16.91
#